data_AF-A0A963Q884-F1
#
_entry.id   AF-A0A963Q884-F1
#
_cell.length_a   1.000
_cell.length_b   1.000
_cell.length_c   1.000
_cell.angle_alpha   90.00
_cell.angle_beta   90.00
_cell.angle_gamma   90.00
#
_symmetry.space_group_name_H-M   'P 1'
#
loop_
_entity.id
_entity.type
_entity.pdbx_description
1 polymer ?
#
loop_
_entity_poly.entity_id
_entity_poly.type
_entity_poly.pdbx_seq_one_letter_code
_entity_poly.pdbx_strand_id
1 'polypeptide(L)'
;AIVLSLATLPLARLDLAGSAYAIASGALTSGIGYAIWYAALRHLRATTASTVQLSVPVIAALGGSLLLAEPLTARLLWASAAVLGGIALVILRKPAR
;
A
#
# COMPACT_ATOMS: atom_id res chain seq x y z
N ALA A 1 9.23 -13.36 -5.52
CA ALA A 1 10.24 -12.28 -5.56
C ALA A 1 11.67 -12.83 -5.70
N ILE A 2 12.13 -13.69 -4.78
CA ILE A 2 13.52 -14.23 -4.79
C ILE A 2 13.85 -14.95 -6.10
N VAL A 3 13.04 -15.93 -6.51
CA VAL A 3 13.26 -16.68 -7.77
C VAL A 3 13.29 -15.76 -8.98
N LEU A 4 12.38 -14.79 -9.06
CA LEU A 4 12.34 -13.81 -10.15
C LEU A 4 13.61 -12.93 -10.17
N SER A 5 14.11 -12.52 -9.00
CA SER A 5 15.34 -11.72 -8.89
C SER A 5 16.58 -12.52 -9.30
N LEU A 6 16.64 -13.81 -8.94
CA LEU A 6 17.71 -14.71 -9.38
C LEU A 6 17.68 -14.96 -10.89
N ALA A 7 16.49 -15.05 -11.48
CA ALA A 7 16.32 -15.24 -12.92
C ALA A 7 16.69 -14.00 -13.74
N THR A 8 16.48 -12.78 -13.22
CA THR A 8 16.80 -11.52 -13.92
C THR A 8 18.19 -10.97 -13.66
N LEU A 9 18.92 -11.53 -12.68
CA LEU A 9 20.29 -11.15 -12.34
C LEU A 9 21.28 -11.12 -13.54
N PRO A 10 21.26 -12.11 -14.46
CA PRO A 10 22.12 -12.08 -15.65
C PRO A 10 21.81 -10.93 -16.63
N LEU A 11 20.59 -10.37 -16.55
CA LEU A 11 20.14 -9.26 -17.40
C LEU A 11 20.37 -7.89 -16.73
N ALA A 12 20.84 -7.87 -15.47
CA ALA A 12 21.00 -6.64 -14.71
C ALA A 12 22.12 -5.77 -15.30
N ARG A 13 21.78 -4.53 -15.62
CA ARG A 13 22.75 -3.48 -15.98
C ARG A 13 22.72 -2.44 -14.88
N LEU A 14 23.86 -2.24 -14.23
CA LEU A 14 23.99 -1.25 -13.17
C LEU A 14 24.37 0.09 -13.79
N ASP A 15 23.41 1.01 -13.81
CA ASP A 15 23.62 2.42 -14.09
C ASP A 15 23.53 3.22 -12.78
N LEU A 16 24.20 4.38 -12.73
CA LEU A 16 24.17 5.22 -11.53
C LEU A 16 22.76 5.76 -11.27
N ALA A 17 22.06 6.15 -12.33
CA ALA A 17 20.71 6.72 -12.25
C ALA A 17 19.68 5.69 -11.78
N GLY A 18 19.62 4.50 -12.39
CA GLY A 18 18.72 3.42 -11.96
C GLY A 18 19.05 2.89 -10.56
N SER A 19 20.32 2.83 -10.19
CA SER A 19 20.71 2.52 -8.80
C SER A 19 20.19 3.57 -7.81
N ALA A 20 20.34 4.86 -8.14
CA ALA A 20 19.80 5.95 -7.33
C ALA A 20 18.27 5.88 -7.24
N TYR A 21 17.58 5.61 -8.35
CA TYR A 21 16.12 5.44 -8.34
C TYR A 21 15.68 4.22 -7.53
N ALA A 22 16.37 3.08 -7.62
CA ALA A 22 16.03 1.88 -6.85
C ALA A 22 16.18 2.10 -5.34
N ILE A 23 17.27 2.77 -4.93
CA ILE A 23 17.48 3.15 -3.52
C ILE A 23 16.44 4.17 -3.09
N ALA A 24 16.24 5.24 -3.86
CA ALA A 24 15.26 6.27 -3.52
C ALA A 24 13.85 5.67 -3.43
N SER A 25 13.42 4.89 -4.43
CA SER A 25 12.10 4.26 -4.42
C SER A 25 11.97 3.29 -3.25
N GLY A 26 12.96 2.42 -2.99
CA GLY A 26 12.89 1.42 -1.94
C GLY A 26 13.01 2.00 -0.53
N ALA A 27 14.10 2.71 -0.26
CA ALA A 27 14.42 3.24 1.06
C ALA A 27 13.44 4.33 1.50
N LEU A 28 13.04 5.24 0.59
CA LEU A 28 12.14 6.33 0.95
C LEU A 28 10.72 5.81 1.17
N THR A 29 10.15 5.05 0.22
CA THR A 29 8.76 4.57 0.38
C THR A 29 8.64 3.59 1.55
N SER A 30 9.58 2.65 1.71
CA SER A 30 9.55 1.70 2.82
C SER A 30 9.83 2.39 4.14
N GLY A 31 10.85 3.25 4.20
CA GLY A 31 11.24 3.97 5.41
C GLY A 31 10.11 4.85 5.94
N ILE A 32 9.51 5.66 5.07
CA ILE A 32 8.35 6.50 5.43
C ILE A 32 7.16 5.63 5.82
N GLY A 33 6.85 4.60 5.02
CA GLY A 33 5.73 3.69 5.28
C GLY A 33 5.82 3.02 6.66
N TYR A 34 6.97 2.46 7.00
CA TYR A 34 7.20 1.84 8.30
C TYR A 34 7.22 2.85 9.45
N ALA A 35 7.82 4.02 9.26
CA ALA A 35 7.83 5.08 10.28
C ALA A 35 6.39 5.51 10.63
N ILE A 36 5.56 5.77 9.63
CA ILE A 36 4.14 6.12 9.82
C ILE A 36 3.38 4.95 10.44
N TRP A 37 3.55 3.74 9.92
CA TRP A 37 2.82 2.57 10.39
C TRP A 37 3.11 2.23 11.85
N TYR A 38 4.39 2.20 12.24
CA TYR A 38 4.78 1.93 13.62
C TYR A 38 4.41 3.08 14.56
N ALA A 39 4.42 4.33 14.08
CA ALA A 39 3.89 5.44 14.86
C ALA A 39 2.38 5.28 15.12
N ALA A 40 1.60 4.90 14.10
CA ALA A 40 0.16 4.68 14.20
C ALA A 40 -0.22 3.47 15.07
N LEU A 41 0.55 2.37 14.98
CA LEU A 41 0.30 1.15 15.75
C LEU A 41 0.27 1.37 17.26
N ARG A 42 0.99 2.38 17.77
CA ARG A 42 0.97 2.75 19.20
C ARG A 42 -0.40 3.24 19.68
N HIS A 43 -1.28 3.64 18.76
CA HIS A 43 -2.58 4.22 19.06
C HIS A 43 -3.76 3.36 18.57
N LEU A 44 -3.51 2.19 18.00
CA LEU A 44 -4.53 1.32 17.40
C LEU A 44 -4.62 -0.02 18.14
N ARG A 45 -5.85 -0.51 18.33
CA ARG A 45 -6.07 -1.91 18.75
C ARG A 45 -5.68 -2.84 17.59
N ALA A 46 -5.22 -4.05 17.91
CA ALA A 46 -4.81 -5.04 16.90
C ALA A 46 -5.91 -5.30 15.85
N THR A 47 -7.18 -5.38 16.27
CA THR A 47 -8.32 -5.55 15.36
C THR A 47 -8.46 -4.37 14.42
N THR A 48 -8.49 -3.13 14.93
CA THR A 48 -8.54 -1.92 14.11
C THR A 48 -7.35 -1.84 13.15
N ALA A 49 -6.13 -2.12 13.62
CA ALA A 49 -4.92 -2.13 12.81
C ALA A 49 -5.03 -3.11 11.63
N SER A 50 -5.49 -4.35 11.87
CA SER A 50 -5.71 -5.32 10.80
C SER A 50 -6.78 -4.89 9.80
N THR A 51 -7.86 -4.27 10.27
CA THR A 51 -8.97 -3.82 9.42
C THR A 51 -8.57 -2.63 8.55
N VAL A 52 -7.87 -1.63 9.09
CA VAL A 52 -7.40 -0.50 8.28
C VAL A 52 -6.40 -0.93 7.21
N GLN A 53 -5.67 -2.04 7.42
CA GLN A 53 -4.76 -2.58 6.41
C GLN A 53 -5.46 -3.00 5.11
N LEU A 54 -6.74 -3.34 5.17
CA LEU A 54 -7.56 -3.63 4.00
C LEU A 54 -7.74 -2.40 3.08
N SER A 55 -7.44 -1.19 3.57
CA SER A 55 -7.46 0.03 2.75
C SER A 55 -6.20 0.20 1.88
N VAL A 56 -5.09 -0.50 2.18
CA VAL A 56 -3.82 -0.34 1.46
C VAL A 56 -3.96 -0.61 -0.05
N PRO A 57 -4.61 -1.70 -0.50
CA PRO A 57 -4.81 -1.94 -1.94
C PRO A 57 -5.64 -0.85 -2.62
N VAL A 58 -6.62 -0.27 -1.91
CA VAL A 58 -7.46 0.84 -2.44
C VAL A 58 -6.62 2.10 -2.63
N ILE A 59 -5.83 2.46 -1.61
CA ILE A 59 -4.92 3.62 -1.67
C ILE A 59 -3.90 3.41 -2.79
N ALA A 60 -3.31 2.22 -2.90
CA ALA A 60 -2.34 1.90 -3.94
C ALA A 60 -2.95 1.98 -5.36
N ALA A 61 -4.14 1.43 -5.56
CA ALA A 61 -4.80 1.45 -6.86
C ALA A 61 -5.22 2.87 -7.29
N LEU A 62 -5.80 3.65 -6.37
CA LEU A 62 -6.19 5.03 -6.66
C LEU A 62 -4.96 5.92 -6.88
N GLY A 63 -3.97 5.84 -5.98
CA GLY A 63 -2.73 6.60 -6.08
C GLY A 63 -1.93 6.26 -7.33
N GLY A 64 -1.85 4.97 -7.69
CA GLY A 64 -1.23 4.51 -8.92
C GLY A 64 -1.95 5.03 -10.16
N SER A 65 -3.28 4.92 -10.21
CA SER A 65 -4.08 5.44 -11.33
C SER A 65 -3.92 6.96 -11.50
N LEU A 66 -3.90 7.72 -10.41
CA LEU A 66 -3.68 9.17 -10.44
C LEU A 66 -2.26 9.53 -10.89
N LEU A 67 -1.24 8.89 -10.33
CA LEU A 67 0.17 9.19 -10.60
C LEU A 67 0.60 8.75 -12.00
N LEU A 68 0.06 7.65 -12.51
CA LEU A 68 0.32 7.11 -13.85
C LEU A 68 -0.66 7.64 -14.91
N ALA A 69 -1.59 8.53 -14.52
CA ALA A 69 -2.65 9.07 -15.38
C ALA A 69 -3.50 7.99 -16.07
N GLU A 70 -3.73 6.87 -15.39
CA GLU A 70 -4.62 5.81 -15.86
C GLU A 70 -6.08 6.15 -15.57
N PRO A 71 -7.05 5.66 -16.39
CA PRO A 71 -8.46 5.94 -16.18
C PRO A 71 -9.01 5.34 -14.88
N LEU A 72 -9.68 6.17 -14.08
CA LEU A 72 -10.48 5.71 -12.94
C LEU A 72 -11.74 5.00 -13.44
N THR A 73 -11.68 3.67 -13.49
CA THR A 73 -12.82 2.86 -13.94
C THR A 73 -13.94 2.82 -12.89
N ALA A 74 -15.19 2.73 -13.33
CA ALA A 74 -16.33 2.55 -12.43
C ALA A 74 -16.17 1.30 -11.53
N ARG A 75 -15.57 0.23 -12.07
CA ARG A 75 -15.26 -0.99 -11.30
C ARG A 75 -14.32 -0.70 -10.13
N LEU A 76 -13.25 0.07 -10.35
CA LEU A 76 -12.32 0.47 -9.29
C LEU A 76 -13.03 1.30 -8.22
N LEU A 77 -13.87 2.25 -8.63
CA LEU A 77 -14.62 3.10 -7.70
C LEU A 77 -15.58 2.29 -6.84
N TRP A 78 -16.38 1.40 -7.43
CA TRP A 78 -17.32 0.57 -6.68
C TRP A 78 -16.62 -0.44 -5.76
N ALA A 79 -15.56 -1.09 -6.24
CA ALA A 79 -14.77 -2.00 -5.40
C ALA A 79 -14.13 -1.26 -4.21
N SER A 80 -13.59 -0.07 -4.46
CA SER A 80 -13.01 0.79 -3.42
C SER A 80 -14.06 1.22 -2.39
N ALA A 81 -15.24 1.65 -2.84
CA ALA A 81 -16.34 2.02 -1.97
C ALA A 81 -16.82 0.85 -1.11
N ALA A 82 -16.94 -0.36 -1.69
CA ALA A 82 -17.33 -1.55 -0.95
C ALA A 82 -16.30 -1.94 0.13
N VAL A 83 -15.01 -1.88 -0.19
CA VAL A 83 -13.93 -2.15 0.77
C VAL A 83 -13.92 -1.12 1.90
N LEU A 84 -13.93 0.17 1.57
CA LEU A 84 -13.92 1.25 2.56
C LEU A 84 -15.19 1.24 3.42
N GLY A 85 -16.35 0.94 2.83
CA GLY A 85 -17.61 0.76 3.54
C GLY A 85 -17.56 -0.39 4.53
N GLY A 86 -17.01 -1.55 4.13
CA GLY A 86 -16.82 -2.69 5.02
C GLY A 86 -15.87 -2.37 6.20
N ILE A 87 -14.77 -1.67 5.92
CA ILE A 87 -13.84 -1.18 6.95
C ILE A 87 -14.57 -0.25 7.94
N ALA A 88 -15.34 0.70 7.44
CA ALA A 88 -16.11 1.64 8.27
C ALA A 88 -17.11 0.90 9.17
N LEU A 89 -17.84 -0.08 8.64
CA LEU A 89 -18.78 -0.89 9.43
C LEU A 89 -18.09 -1.62 10.59
N VAL A 90 -16.90 -2.16 10.37
CA VAL A 90 -16.13 -2.87 11.41
C VAL A 90 -15.60 -1.91 12.47
N ILE A 91 -15.06 -0.76 12.06
CA ILE A 91 -14.43 0.20 12.98
C ILE A 91 -15.47 0.96 13.81
N LEU A 92 -16.61 1.33 13.20
CA LEU A 92 -17.66 2.11 13.85
C LEU A 92 -18.60 1.26 14.71
N ARG A 93 -18.49 -0.08 14.66
CA ARG A 93 -19.31 -0.96 15.47
C ARG A 93 -19.01 -0.74 16.95
N LYS A 94 -19.99 -0.21 17.70
CA LYS A 94 -19.91 -0.12 19.16
C LYS A 94 -19.83 -1.53 19.76
N PRO A 95 -18.96 -1.78 20.75
CA PRO A 95 -19.01 -3.02 21.53
C PRO A 95 -20.41 -3.16 22.12
N ALA A 96 -21.06 -4.31 21.95
CA ALA A 96 -22.27 -4.62 22.70
C ALA A 96 -21.90 -4.60 24.18
N ARG A 97 -22.56 -3.74 24.96
CA ARG A 97 -22.45 -3.72 26.42
C ARG A 97 -23.08 -4.98 27.01
#